data_AF-A0A1H9UM90-F1
#
_entry.id   AF-A0A1H9UM90-F1
#
_cell.length_a   1.000
_cell.length_b   1.000
_cell.length_c   1.000
_cell.angle_alpha   90.00
_cell.angle_beta   90.00
_cell.angle_gamma   90.00
#
_symmetry.space_group_name_H-M   'P 1'
#
loop_
_entity.id
_entity.type
_entity.pdbx_description
1 polymer ?
#
loop_
_entity_poly.entity_id
_entity_poly.type
_entity_poly.pdbx_seq_one_letter_code
_entity_poly.pdbx_strand_id
1 'polypeptide(L)' 'MNAELREVLDGTPIAHLATLLPDGAPHSVPLWIGTHGDHIKYIGAPYGRDEERVVALIAVA' A
#
# COMPACT_ATOMS: atom_id res chain seq x y z
N MET A 1 8.23 -10.47 8.87
CA MET A 1 7.11 -11.04 8.09
C MET A 1 7.02 -12.53 8.42
N ASN A 2 5.82 -13.12 8.58
CA ASN A 2 5.72 -14.59 8.61
C ASN A 2 5.75 -15.16 7.17
N ALA A 3 5.91 -16.48 7.03
CA ALA A 3 6.06 -17.13 5.72
C ALA A 3 4.79 -17.03 4.86
N GLU A 4 3.62 -17.25 5.44
CA GLU A 4 2.33 -17.19 4.72
C GLU A 4 2.09 -15.81 4.10
N LEU A 5 2.31 -14.74 4.86
CA LEU A 5 2.12 -13.38 4.36
C LEU A 5 3.17 -13.01 3.30
N ARG A 6 4.37 -13.61 3.38
CA ARG A 6 5.39 -13.43 2.36
C ARG A 6 4.99 -14.09 1.03
N GLU A 7 4.44 -15.30 1.09
CA GLU A 7 3.94 -16.01 -0.10
C GLU A 7 2.88 -15.19 -0.84
N VAL A 8 1.92 -14.62 -0.12
CA VAL A 8 0.90 -13.73 -0.71
C VAL A 8 1.53 -12.50 -1.37
N LEU A 9 2.49 -11.85 -0.69
CA LEU A 9 3.11 -10.62 -1.19
C LEU A 9 4.03 -10.83 -2.40
N ASP A 10 4.57 -12.03 -2.57
CA ASP A 10 5.39 -12.40 -3.73
C ASP A 10 4.52 -12.84 -4.94
N GLY A 11 3.21 -13.07 -4.75
CA GLY A 11 2.24 -13.50 -5.77
C GLY A 11 1.65 -12.42 -6.67
N THR A 12 2.25 -11.22 -6.73
CA THR A 12 1.71 -10.03 -7.43
C THR A 12 0.32 -9.61 -6.93
N PRO A 13 0.17 -9.21 -5.66
CA PRO A 13 -1.14 -8.80 -5.14
C PRO A 13 -1.49 -7.34 -5.48
N ILE A 14 -2.80 -7.07 -5.44
CA ILE A 14 -3.37 -5.72 -5.42
C ILE A 14 -3.78 -5.41 -3.98
N ALA A 15 -3.54 -4.18 -3.52
CA ALA A 15 -4.05 -3.68 -2.25
C ALA A 15 -4.59 -2.25 -2.38
N HIS A 16 -5.39 -1.82 -1.41
CA HIS A 16 -5.85 -0.44 -1.34
C HIS A 16 -4.88 0.41 -0.52
N LEU A 17 -4.43 1.52 -1.11
CA LEU A 17 -3.77 2.60 -0.40
C LEU A 17 -4.84 3.57 0.10
N ALA A 18 -5.15 3.49 1.39
CA ALA A 18 -6.04 4.42 2.06
C ALA A 18 -5.22 5.54 2.68
N THR A 19 -5.69 6.78 2.50
CA THR A 19 -5.04 8.01 2.95
C THR A 19 -6.09 9.06 3.34
N LEU A 20 -5.69 10.12 4.03
CA LEU A 20 -6.54 11.27 4.32
C LEU A 20 -6.14 12.45 3.43
N LEU A 21 -7.12 13.12 2.81
CA LEU A 21 -6.91 14.40 2.14
C LEU A 21 -6.63 15.51 3.18
N PRO A 22 -6.11 16.69 2.78
CA PRO A 22 -5.82 17.77 3.72
C PRO A 22 -7.04 18.27 4.52
N ASP A 23 -8.25 18.05 4.00
CA ASP A 23 -9.52 18.33 4.67
C ASP A 23 -10.01 17.18 5.57
N GLY A 24 -9.25 16.09 5.66
CA GLY A 24 -9.58 14.89 6.43
C GLY A 24 -10.50 13.90 5.71
N ALA A 25 -10.92 14.16 4.47
CA ALA A 25 -11.74 13.21 3.72
C ALA A 25 -10.96 11.92 3.40
N PRO A 26 -11.61 10.74 3.42
CA PRO A 26 -10.96 9.49 3.05
C PRO A 26 -10.68 9.43 1.55
N HIS A 27 -9.49 8.99 1.17
CA HIS A 27 -9.10 8.73 -0.20
C HIS A 27 -8.45 7.35 -0.31
N SER A 28 -9.04 6.47 -1.12
CA SER A 28 -8.62 5.07 -1.28
C SER A 28 -8.47 4.71 -2.75
N VAL A 29 -7.32 4.16 -3.13
CA VAL A 29 -7.00 3.76 -4.51
C VAL A 29 -6.37 2.37 -4.55
N PRO A 30 -6.70 1.52 -5.54
CA PRO A 30 -6.06 0.23 -5.71
C PRO A 30 -4.66 0.39 -6.33
N LEU A 31 -3.67 -0.34 -5.82
CA LEU A 31 -2.28 -0.36 -6.30
C LEU A 31 -1.74 -1.79 -6.35
N TRP A 32 -0.83 -2.03 -7.29
CA TRP A 32 0.05 -3.20 -7.23
C TRP A 32 1.09 -3.00 -6.14
N ILE A 33 1.31 -4.04 -5.33
CA ILE A 33 2.31 -4.04 -4.27
C ILE A 33 3.27 -5.23 -4.40
N GLY A 34 4.39 -5.15 -3.70
CA GLY A 34 5.35 -6.24 -3.54
C GLY A 34 6.24 -6.03 -2.33
N THR A 35 7.27 -6.86 -2.17
CA THR A 35 8.21 -6.78 -1.06
C THR A 35 9.55 -6.16 -1.46
N HIS A 36 10.18 -5.46 -0.53
CA HIS A 36 11.57 -5.02 -0.61
C HIS A 36 12.23 -5.20 0.75
N GLY A 37 12.99 -6.29 0.92
CA GLY A 37 13.44 -6.74 2.24
C GLY A 37 12.24 -7.00 3.14
N ASP A 38 12.24 -6.36 4.32
CA ASP A 38 11.15 -6.41 5.29
C ASP A 38 10.05 -5.37 5.07
N HIS A 39 10.13 -4.58 3.99
CA HIS A 39 9.15 -3.55 3.66
C HIS A 39 8.18 -4.00 2.56
N ILE A 40 6.97 -3.42 2.59
CA ILE A 40 6.02 -3.48 1.49
C ILE A 40 6.21 -2.21 0.64
N LYS A 41 6.22 -2.37 -0.68
CA LYS A 41 6.34 -1.29 -1.65
C LYS A 41 5.17 -1.34 -2.61
N TYR A 42 4.66 -0.19 -3.00
CA TYR A 42 3.78 -0.09 -4.16
C TYR A 42 4.62 0.12 -5.42
N ILE A 43 4.09 -0.28 -6.56
CA ILE A 43 4.75 -0.16 -7.87
C ILE A 43 4.11 1.01 -8.62
N GLY A 44 4.92 1.99 -9.02
CA GLY A 44 4.46 3.17 -9.76
C GLY A 44 5.26 4.44 -9.45
N ALA A 45 4.79 5.58 -9.95
CA ALA A 45 5.39 6.87 -9.64
C ALA A 45 5.17 7.25 -8.16
N PRO A 46 6.11 7.96 -7.52
CA PRO A 46 5.88 8.54 -6.20
C PRO A 46 4.69 9.50 -6.22
N TYR A 47 3.85 9.46 -5.19
CA TYR A 47 2.92 10.56 -4.93
C TYR A 47 3.72 11.83 -4.56
N GLY A 48 3.15 12.99 -4.88
CA GLY A 48 3.75 14.28 -4.49
C GLY A 48 3.88 14.36 -2.96
N ARG A 49 4.98 14.96 -2.47
CA ARG A 49 5.25 15.07 -1.02
C ARG A 49 4.35 16.07 -0.29
N ASP A 50 3.56 16.84 -1.02
CA ASP A 50 2.60 17.82 -0.48
C ASP A 50 1.35 17.13 0.11
N GLU A 51 1.32 15.80 0.08
CA GLU A 51 0.22 14.97 0.56
C GLU A 51 0.53 14.36 1.94
N GLU A 52 0.01 14.93 3.03
CA GLU A 52 0.02 14.29 4.35
C GLU A 52 -0.91 13.08 4.39
N ARG A 53 -0.36 11.85 4.38
CA ARG A 53 -1.15 10.61 4.32
C ARG A 53 -0.82 9.66 5.48
N VAL A 54 -1.85 9.18 6.19
CA VAL A 54 -1.75 7.95 7.00
C VAL A 54 -1.96 6.77 6.07
N VAL A 55 -0.96 5.90 5.91
CA VAL A 55 -1.04 4.72 5.04
C VAL A 55 -1.44 3.50 5.85
N ALA A 56 -2.62 2.94 5.56
CA ALA A 56 -3.00 1.61 6.02
C ALA A 56 -3.00 0.64 4.82
N LEU A 57 -2.33 -0.49 4.97
CA LEU A 57 -2.42 -1.58 4.01
C LEU A 57 -3.53 -2.53 4.44
N ILE A 58 -4.57 -2.64 3.61
CA ILE A 58 -5.61 -3.67 3.77
C ILE A 58 -5.41 -4.69 2.67
N ALA A 59 -4.90 -5.86 3.04
CA ALA A 59 -4.88 -7.02 2.15
C ALA A 59 -6.27 -7.69 2.21
N VAL A 60 -6.87 -7.93 1.04
CA VAL A 60 -8.05 -8.79 0.91
C VAL A 60 -7.56 -10.09 0.30
N ALA A 61 -7.70 -11.18 1.06
CA ALA A 61 -7.33 -12.54 0.64
C ALA A 61 -8.39 -13.14 -0.28
#